data_AF-A0A727SHN2-F1
#
_entry.id   AF-A0A727SHN2-F1
#
_cell.length_a   1.000
_cell.length_b   1.000
_cell.length_c   1.000
_cell.angle_alpha   90.00
_cell.angle_beta   90.00
_cell.angle_gamma   90.00
#
_symmetry.space_group_name_H-M   'P 1'
#
loop_
_entity.id
_entity.type
_entity.pdbx_description
1 polymer ?
#
loop_
_entity_poly.entity_id
_entity_poly.type
_entity_poly.pdbx_seq_one_letter_code
_entity_poly.pdbx_strand_id
1 'polypeptide(L)'
;PGAKQNYTNGKFYSHEGINKKWRDEVYGLINGHWQYMGKMKQPLGYGVSVSYGDEVFLIGGENAKGKPVSSVTSFTMRDGNLLIK
;
A
#
# COMPACT_ATOMS: atom_id res chain seq x y z
N PRO A 1 13.63 -4.09 0.73
CA PRO A 1 14.96 -3.47 0.61
C PRO A 1 15.92 -4.45 -0.08
N GLY A 2 16.91 -4.00 -0.85
CA GLY A 2 17.91 -4.87 -1.51
C GLY A 2 17.90 -4.82 -3.04
N ALA A 3 16.75 -4.58 -3.69
CA ALA A 3 16.68 -4.53 -5.16
C ALA A 3 17.58 -3.44 -5.76
N LYS A 4 17.61 -2.25 -5.15
CA LYS A 4 18.49 -1.15 -5.58
C LYS A 4 19.96 -1.53 -5.50
N GLN A 5 20.39 -2.17 -4.41
CA GLN A 5 21.77 -2.63 -4.23
C GLN A 5 22.14 -3.71 -5.25
N ASN A 6 21.27 -4.68 -5.47
CA ASN A 6 21.46 -5.71 -6.50
C ASN A 6 21.66 -5.07 -7.88
N TYR A 7 20.80 -4.12 -8.25
CA TYR A 7 20.93 -3.40 -9.52
C TYR A 7 22.26 -2.62 -9.62
N THR A 8 22.65 -1.88 -8.58
CA THR A 8 23.93 -1.17 -8.53
C THR A 8 25.13 -2.12 -8.69
N ASN A 9 25.00 -3.36 -8.22
CA ASN A 9 26.04 -4.39 -8.32
C ASN A 9 26.00 -5.18 -9.65
N GLY A 10 25.24 -4.74 -10.67
CA GLY A 10 25.16 -5.40 -11.98
C GLY A 10 24.22 -6.61 -12.03
N LYS A 11 23.49 -6.89 -10.95
CA LYS A 11 22.47 -7.95 -10.92
C LYS A 11 21.14 -7.41 -11.44
N PHE A 12 20.93 -7.51 -12.75
CA PHE A 12 19.74 -6.95 -13.41
C PHE A 12 18.44 -7.69 -13.08
N TYR A 13 18.49 -8.98 -12.77
CA TYR A 13 17.39 -9.68 -12.08
C TYR A 13 17.39 -9.30 -10.59
N SER A 14 17.14 -8.01 -10.33
CA SER A 14 17.45 -7.33 -9.07
C SER A 14 16.62 -7.79 -7.87
N HIS A 15 15.51 -8.49 -8.11
CA HIS A 15 14.63 -9.02 -7.08
C HIS A 15 14.89 -10.49 -6.74
N GLU A 16 15.89 -11.12 -7.35
CA GLU A 16 16.26 -12.49 -7.03
C GLU A 16 16.85 -12.62 -5.63
N GLY A 17 16.32 -13.57 -4.86
CA GLY A 17 16.78 -13.90 -3.51
C GLY A 17 16.37 -12.89 -2.44
N ILE A 18 15.58 -11.87 -2.78
CA ILE A 18 15.05 -10.93 -1.79
C ILE A 18 13.58 -11.23 -1.47
N ASN A 19 13.25 -11.22 -0.18
CA ASN A 19 11.87 -11.40 0.27
C ASN A 19 11.05 -10.14 -0.04
N LYS A 20 9.88 -10.33 -0.65
CA LYS A 20 8.91 -9.25 -0.87
C LYS A 20 8.47 -8.68 0.48
N LYS A 21 8.61 -7.37 0.65
CA LYS A 21 8.00 -6.65 1.78
C LYS A 21 6.60 -6.21 1.40
N TRP A 22 5.66 -6.49 2.28
CA TRP A 22 4.28 -6.02 2.21
C TRP A 22 4.12 -4.84 3.18
N ARG A 23 3.36 -3.82 2.79
CA ARG A 23 3.21 -2.55 3.50
C ARG A 23 1.75 -2.29 3.80
N ASP A 24 1.48 -1.78 4.99
CA ASP A 24 0.15 -1.42 5.47
C ASP A 24 0.04 0.08 5.75
N GLU A 25 1.13 0.84 5.66
CA GLU A 25 1.14 2.27 5.88
C GLU A 25 0.36 3.02 4.80
N VAL A 26 -0.43 4.00 5.22
CA VAL A 26 -1.18 4.91 4.36
C VAL A 26 -0.56 6.29 4.46
N TYR A 27 -0.28 6.87 3.30
CA TYR A 27 0.25 8.23 3.19
C TYR A 27 -0.73 9.11 2.44
N GLY A 28 -0.83 10.36 2.88
CA GLY A 28 -1.63 11.41 2.25
C GLY A 28 -0.72 12.52 1.74
N LEU A 29 -1.07 13.12 0.61
CA LEU A 29 -0.41 14.31 0.09
C LEU A 29 -1.14 15.55 0.64
N ILE A 30 -0.60 16.16 1.69
CA ILE A 30 -1.20 17.29 2.40
C ILE A 30 -0.31 18.52 2.23
N ASN A 31 -0.86 19.61 1.69
CA ASN A 31 -0.13 20.85 1.40
C ASN A 31 1.16 20.61 0.60
N GLY A 32 1.11 19.73 -0.41
CA GLY A 32 2.26 19.39 -1.27
C GLY A 32 3.30 18.45 -0.63
N HIS A 33 3.07 17.96 0.58
CA HIS A 33 4.01 17.08 1.29
C HIS A 33 3.37 15.74 1.62
N TRP A 34 4.12 14.66 1.41
CA TRP A 34 3.69 13.32 1.84
C TRP A 34 3.79 13.20 3.35
N GLN A 35 2.68 12.83 3.98
CA GLN A 35 2.57 12.64 5.42
C GLN A 35 2.07 11.23 5.72
N TYR A 36 2.61 10.63 6.78
CA TYR A 36 2.09 9.36 7.29
C TYR A 36 0.75 9.62 7.97
N MET A 37 -0.30 8.92 7.52
CA MET A 37 -1.68 9.16 7.97
C MET A 37 -2.23 8.04 8.85
N GLY A 38 -1.61 6.86 8.81
CA GLY A 38 -2.06 5.69 9.55
C GLY A 38 -1.65 4.40 8.86
N LYS A 39 -2.29 3.30 9.26
CA LYS A 39 -2.05 1.97 8.67
C LYS A 39 -3.34 1.17 8.51
N MET A 40 -3.38 0.33 7.49
CA MET A 40 -4.43 -0.66 7.27
C MET A 40 -4.40 -1.76 8.34
N LYS A 41 -5.50 -2.53 8.46
CA LYS A 41 -5.58 -3.68 9.38
C LYS A 41 -4.59 -4.80 9.02
N GLN A 42 -4.29 -4.96 7.75
CA GLN A 42 -3.29 -5.89 7.23
C GLN A 42 -2.69 -5.31 5.94
N PRO A 43 -1.44 -5.67 5.58
CA PRO A 43 -0.87 -5.23 4.32
C PRO A 43 -1.50 -6.01 3.17
N LEU A 44 -1.85 -5.30 2.11
CA LEU A 44 -2.48 -5.84 0.91
C LEU A 44 -1.75 -5.35 -0.33
N GLY A 45 -1.88 -6.11 -1.41
CA GLY A 45 -1.34 -5.79 -2.73
C GLY A 45 -2.19 -6.45 -3.80
N TYR A 46 -2.04 -6.01 -5.05
CA TYR A 46 -2.79 -6.55 -6.19
C TYR A 46 -4.32 -6.43 -6.07
N GLY A 47 -4.82 -5.48 -5.28
CA GLY A 47 -6.23 -5.10 -5.25
C GLY A 47 -6.57 -4.04 -6.31
N VAL A 48 -7.83 -3.63 -6.35
CA VAL A 48 -8.30 -2.52 -7.20
C VAL A 48 -8.61 -1.31 -6.33
N SER A 49 -8.14 -0.13 -6.74
CA SER A 49 -8.48 1.13 -6.07
C SER A 49 -9.38 1.98 -6.95
N VAL A 50 -10.48 2.49 -6.38
CA VAL A 50 -11.41 3.40 -7.06
C VAL A 50 -11.75 4.59 -6.16
N SER A 51 -11.86 5.77 -6.75
CA SER A 51 -12.32 6.97 -6.06
C SER A 51 -13.81 7.16 -6.30
N TYR A 52 -14.57 7.48 -5.25
CA TYR A 52 -15.98 7.82 -5.36
C TYR A 52 -16.39 8.77 -4.22
N GLY A 53 -16.89 9.95 -4.57
CA GLY A 53 -17.10 11.04 -3.61
C GLY A 53 -15.79 11.44 -2.92
N ASP A 54 -15.84 11.60 -1.60
CA ASP A 54 -14.69 11.95 -0.76
C ASP A 54 -13.95 10.72 -0.20
N GLU A 55 -14.16 9.55 -0.80
CA GLU A 55 -13.55 8.29 -0.39
C GLU A 55 -12.73 7.63 -1.52
N VAL A 56 -11.70 6.90 -1.12
CA VAL A 56 -11.01 5.91 -1.95
C VAL A 56 -11.36 4.53 -1.42
N PHE A 57 -11.73 3.61 -2.29
CA PHE A 57 -12.00 2.22 -1.94
C PHE A 57 -10.86 1.33 -2.43
N LEU A 58 -10.37 0.45 -1.57
CA LEU A 58 -9.53 -0.70 -1.93
C LEU A 58 -10.40 -1.94 -1.91
N ILE A 59 -10.53 -2.59 -3.06
CA ILE A 59 -11.37 -3.77 -3.27
C ILE A 59 -10.47 -4.98 -3.48
N GLY A 60 -10.60 -5.96 -2.60
CA GLY A 60 -9.92 -7.24 -2.65
C GLY A 60 -8.40 -7.15 -2.51
N GLY A 61 -7.69 -7.95 -3.29
CA GLY A 61 -6.24 -8.08 -3.28
C GLY A 61 -5.76 -9.38 -2.65
N GLU A 62 -4.46 -9.44 -2.36
CA GLU A 62 -3.77 -10.59 -1.78
C GLU A 62 -3.03 -10.14 -0.52
N ASN A 63 -3.01 -10.99 0.51
CA ASN A 63 -2.23 -10.75 1.72
C ASN A 63 -0.80 -11.33 1.62
N ALA A 64 0.03 -11.04 2.62
CA ALA A 64 1.43 -11.49 2.65
C ALA A 64 1.62 -13.03 2.65
N LYS A 65 0.56 -13.82 2.85
CA LYS A 65 0.57 -15.29 2.79
C LYS A 65 0.16 -15.84 1.41
N GLY A 66 0.00 -14.97 0.41
CA GLY A 66 -0.45 -15.37 -0.93
C GLY A 66 -1.92 -15.79 -0.97
N LYS A 67 -2.75 -15.27 -0.05
CA LYS A 67 -4.18 -15.58 -0.01
C LYS A 67 -5.00 -14.39 -0.50
N PRO A 68 -5.95 -14.62 -1.43
CA PRO A 68 -6.86 -13.56 -1.86
C PRO A 68 -7.77 -13.14 -0.71
N VAL A 69 -8.18 -11.87 -0.72
CA VAL A 69 -9.17 -11.32 0.22
C VAL A 69 -10.36 -10.76 -0.56
N SER A 70 -11.55 -10.82 0.03
CA SER A 70 -12.79 -10.26 -0.52
C SER A 70 -13.21 -8.95 0.17
N SER A 71 -12.37 -8.42 1.05
CA SER A 71 -12.67 -7.18 1.79
C SER A 71 -12.73 -5.98 0.86
N VAL A 72 -13.67 -5.08 1.15
CA VAL A 72 -13.66 -3.70 0.65
C VAL A 72 -13.28 -2.81 1.84
N THR A 73 -12.29 -1.97 1.66
CA THR A 73 -11.84 -1.00 2.66
C THR A 73 -11.96 0.40 2.09
N SER A 74 -12.60 1.31 2.80
CA SER A 74 -12.68 2.71 2.38
C SER A 74 -11.77 3.61 3.20
N PHE A 75 -11.22 4.62 2.53
CA PHE A 75 -10.32 5.62 3.09
C PHE A 75 -10.91 6.99 2.82
N THR A 76 -11.08 7.80 3.86
CA THR A 76 -11.54 9.18 3.72
C THR A 76 -10.83 10.11 4.68
N MET A 77 -10.71 11.37 4.30
CA MET A 77 -10.11 12.41 5.13
C MET A 77 -11.21 13.23 5.79
N ARG A 78 -11.19 13.33 7.12
CA ARG A 78 -12.12 14.17 7.87
C ARG A 78 -11.37 14.96 8.93
N ASP A 79 -11.53 16.28 8.92
CA ASP A 79 -10.89 17.20 9.85
C ASP A 79 -9.36 16.98 9.95
N GLY A 80 -8.71 16.73 8.80
CA GLY A 80 -7.27 16.45 8.71
C GLY A 80 -6.85 15.04 9.14
N ASN A 81 -7.78 14.17 9.53
CA ASN A 81 -7.50 12.81 9.97
C ASN A 81 -7.96 11.77 8.95
N LEU A 82 -7.17 10.71 8.80
CA LEU A 82 -7.56 9.55 8.00
C LEU A 82 -8.54 8.67 8.78
N LEU A 83 -9.69 8.40 8.17
CA LEU A 83 -10.63 7.38 8.60
C LEU A 83 -10.55 6.19 7.66
N ILE A 84 -10.47 4.99 8.24
CA ILE A 84 -10.43 3.72 7.51
C ILE A 84 -11.63 2.88 7.96
N LYS A 85 -12.46 2.42 7.03
CA LYS A 85 -13.64 1.59 7.31
C LYS A 85 -13.54 0.23 6.61
#